data_AF-A0AAV4ZUE3-F1
#
_entry.id   AF-A0AAV4ZUE3-F1
#
_cell.length_a   1.000
_cell.length_b   1.000
_cell.length_c   1.000
_cell.angle_alpha   90.00
_cell.angle_beta   90.00
_cell.angle_gamma   90.00
#
_symmetry.space_group_name_H-M   'P 1'
#
loop_
_entity.id
_entity.type
_entity.pdbx_description
1 polymer ?
#
loop_
_entity_poly.entity_id
_entity_poly.type
_entity_poly.pdbx_seq_one_letter_code
_entity_poly.pdbx_strand_id
1 'polypeptide(L)' 'MAVTSLSPSCARTRPERAESARAGLLRLWLGRIRARRALAALHPDQVREAGLDPFRLRAEMIKPFWQG' A
#
# COMPACT_ATOMS: atom_id res chain seq x y z
N MET A 1 -4.43 46.47 -19.06
CA MET A 1 -5.06 45.24 -18.53
C MET A 1 -4.58 44.07 -19.37
N ALA A 2 -3.61 43.28 -18.88
CA ALA A 2 -3.07 42.14 -19.62
C ALA A 2 -3.69 40.85 -19.07
N VAL A 3 -4.47 40.16 -19.90
CA VAL A 3 -5.00 38.83 -19.62
C VAL A 3 -3.90 37.80 -19.90
N THR A 4 -3.25 37.30 -18.85
CA THR A 4 -2.42 36.09 -18.95
C THR A 4 -3.31 34.88 -19.14
N SER A 5 -3.37 34.36 -20.36
CA SER A 5 -3.90 33.03 -20.62
C SER A 5 -2.93 31.99 -20.04
N LEU A 6 -3.33 31.36 -18.93
CA LEU A 6 -2.65 30.16 -18.45
C LEU A 6 -3.00 29.04 -19.43
N SER A 7 -2.11 28.79 -20.39
CA SER A 7 -2.15 27.56 -21.18
C SER A 7 -2.01 26.36 -20.24
N PRO A 8 -2.99 25.45 -20.16
CA PRO A 8 -2.75 24.19 -19.49
C PRO A 8 -1.83 23.38 -20.39
N SER A 9 -0.55 23.32 -20.03
CA SER A 9 0.43 22.44 -20.66
C SER A 9 -0.04 21.00 -20.49
N CYS A 10 -0.76 20.51 -21.50
CA CYS A 10 -1.17 19.13 -21.64
C CYS A 10 0.07 18.33 -22.09
N ALA A 11 1.11 18.31 -21.27
CA ALA A 11 2.31 17.50 -21.49
C ALA A 11 1.96 16.04 -21.18
N ARG A 12 1.40 15.38 -22.19
CA ARG A 12 1.07 13.96 -22.22
C ARG A 12 2.36 13.13 -22.30
N THR A 13 3.00 12.87 -21.16
CA THR A 13 3.95 11.74 -21.02
C THR A 13 3.19 10.55 -20.40
N ARG A 14 2.47 9.78 -21.24
CA ARG A 14 1.42 8.84 -20.79
C ARG A 14 1.75 7.32 -20.75
N PRO A 15 2.94 6.79 -21.08
CA PRO A 15 3.27 5.40 -20.72
C PRO A 15 4.14 5.29 -19.45
N GLU A 16 5.23 6.04 -19.37
CA GLU A 16 6.24 5.98 -18.29
C GLU A 16 5.68 6.19 -16.87
N ARG A 17 4.77 7.16 -16.70
CA ARG A 17 4.13 7.41 -15.39
C ARG A 17 3.17 6.28 -15.00
N ALA A 18 2.49 5.67 -15.98
CA ALA A 18 1.57 4.57 -15.72
C ALA A 18 2.34 3.27 -15.39
N GLU A 19 3.45 3.01 -16.07
CA GLU A 19 4.35 1.90 -15.74
C GLU A 19 5.03 2.09 -14.39
N SER A 20 5.51 3.30 -14.08
CA SER A 20 6.03 3.65 -12.76
C SER A 20 4.97 3.50 -11.66
N ALA A 21 3.72 3.90 -11.92
CA ALA A 21 2.62 3.71 -10.98
C ALA A 21 2.28 2.22 -10.77
N ARG A 22 2.26 1.41 -11.83
CA ARG A 22 2.06 -0.05 -11.74
C ARG A 22 3.19 -0.73 -10.96
N ALA A 23 4.44 -0.35 -11.21
CA ALA A 23 5.59 -0.85 -10.45
C ALA A 23 5.51 -0.44 -8.97
N GLY A 24 5.06 0.78 -8.67
CA GLY A 24 4.80 1.24 -7.31
C GLY A 24 3.70 0.43 -6.60
N LEU A 25 2.59 0.15 -7.30
CA LEU A 25 1.51 -0.69 -6.78
C LEU A 25 1.96 -2.13 -6.52
N LEU A 26 2.74 -2.73 -7.43
CA LEU A 26 3.30 -4.06 -7.24
C LEU A 26 4.25 -4.12 -6.05
N ARG A 27 5.12 -3.11 -5.88
CA ARG A 27 6.01 -3.01 -4.71
C ARG A 27 5.23 -2.88 -3.41
N LEU A 28 4.17 -2.07 -3.40
CA LEU A 28 3.29 -1.91 -2.25
C LEU A 28 2.56 -3.23 -1.92
N TRP A 29 2.03 -3.91 -2.94
CA TRP A 29 1.37 -5.20 -2.79
C TRP A 29 2.32 -6.26 -2.23
N LEU A 30 3.53 -6.34 -2.78
CA LEU A 30 4.59 -7.23 -2.30
C LEU A 30 5.01 -6.90 -0.87
N GLY A 31 5.16 -5.61 -0.55
CA GLY A 31 5.43 -5.14 0.82
C GLY A 31 4.36 -5.58 1.80
N ARG A 32 3.08 -5.45 1.43
CA ARG A 32 1.95 -5.89 2.27
C ARG A 32 1.91 -7.41 2.44
N ILE A 33 2.22 -8.19 1.40
CA ILE A 33 2.33 -9.66 1.52
C ILE A 33 3.47 -10.06 2.44
N ARG A 34 4.64 -9.42 2.31
CA ARG A 34 5.79 -9.68 3.18
C ARG A 34 5.47 -9.35 4.64
N ALA A 35 4.84 -8.21 4.89
CA ALA A 35 4.39 -7.82 6.23
C ALA A 35 3.41 -8.85 6.81
N ARG A 36 2.39 -9.27 6.03
CA ARG A 36 1.47 -10.33 6.46
C ARG A 36 2.21 -11.64 6.75
N ARG A 37 3.17 -12.04 5.94
CA ARG A 37 3.97 -13.25 6.19
C ARG A 37 4.83 -13.14 7.46
N ALA A 38 5.45 -11.98 7.69
CA ALA A 38 6.22 -11.73 8.91
C ALA A 38 5.34 -11.80 10.16
N LEU A 39 4.16 -11.16 10.11
CA LEU A 39 3.15 -11.27 11.17
C LEU A 39 2.61 -12.70 11.31
N ALA A 40 2.52 -13.45 10.22
CA ALA A 40 2.05 -14.83 10.27
C ALA A 40 3.04 -15.75 10.99
N ALA A 41 4.33 -15.48 10.80
CA ALA A 41 5.45 -16.20 11.39
C ALA A 41 5.71 -15.82 12.86
N LEU A 42 5.14 -14.71 13.35
CA LEU A 42 5.21 -14.37 14.77
C LEU A 42 4.52 -15.44 15.61
N HIS A 43 5.21 -15.89 16.66
CA HIS A 43 4.60 -16.74 17.68
C HIS A 43 3.53 -15.94 18.44
N PRO A 44 2.38 -16.53 18.82
CA PRO A 44 1.34 -15.84 19.60
C PRO A 44 1.88 -15.17 20.87
N ASP A 45 2.93 -15.70 21.49
CA ASP A 45 3.55 -15.09 22.67
C ASP A 45 4.25 -13.76 22.35
N GLN A 46 4.95 -13.69 21.21
CA GLN A 46 5.57 -12.43 20.74
C GLN A 46 4.51 -11.38 20.37
N VAL A 47 3.36 -11.83 19.85
CA VAL A 47 2.23 -10.94 19.58
C VAL A 47 1.65 -10.37 20.89
N ARG A 48 1.57 -11.20 21.94
CA ARG A 48 1.11 -10.77 23.27
C ARG A 48 2.10 -9.82 23.95
N GLU A 49 3.40 -10.06 23.81
CA GLU A 49 4.45 -9.14 24.29
C GLU A 49 4.37 -7.76 23.63
N ALA A 50 3.98 -7.71 22.35
CA ALA A 50 3.69 -6.46 21.65
C ALA A 50 2.37 -5.79 22.08
N GLY A 51 1.64 -6.36 23.04
CA GLY A 51 0.34 -5.87 23.50
C GLY A 51 -0.79 -6.08 22.50
N LEU A 52 -0.59 -6.94 21.50
CA LEU A 52 -1.58 -7.26 20.47
C LEU A 52 -2.32 -8.54 20.84
N ASP A 53 -3.61 -8.60 20.51
CA ASP A 53 -4.37 -9.85 20.60
C ASP A 53 -4.11 -10.74 19.36
N PRO A 54 -3.57 -11.96 19.53
CA PRO A 54 -3.24 -12.85 18.40
C PRO A 54 -4.45 -13.20 17.54
N PHE A 55 -5.64 -13.32 18.15
CA PHE A 55 -6.85 -13.69 17.42
C PHE A 55 -7.34 -12.54 16.53
N ARG A 56 -7.42 -11.32 17.08
CA ARG A 56 -7.68 -10.10 16.29
C ARG A 56 -6.64 -9.90 15.20
N LEU A 57 -5.35 -10.08 15.50
CA LEU A 57 -4.29 -9.92 14.50
C LEU A 57 -4.51 -10.86 13.32
N ARG A 58 -4.83 -12.14 13.57
CA ARG A 58 -5.16 -13.11 12.51
C ARG A 58 -6.39 -12.67 11.72
N ALA A 59 -7.45 -12.20 12.39
CA ALA A 59 -8.65 -11.70 11.72
C ALA A 59 -8.35 -10.49 10.81
N GLU A 60 -7.56 -9.53 11.28
CA GLU A 60 -7.12 -8.36 10.50
C GLU A 60 -6.25 -8.78 9.31
N MET A 61 -5.40 -9.80 9.46
CA MET A 61 -4.53 -10.27 8.39
C MET A 61 -5.31 -10.91 7.22
N ILE A 62 -6.45 -11.54 7.51
CA ILE A 62 -7.33 -12.17 6.51
C ILE A 62 -8.12 -11.12 5.72
N LYS A 63 -8.25 -9.89 6.23
CA LYS A 63 -9.00 -8.85 5.54
C LYS A 63 -8.41 -8.56 4.15
N PRO A 64 -9.28 -8.51 3.13
CA PRO A 64 -8.85 -8.16 1.80
C PRO A 64 -8.36 -6.71 1.77
N PHE A 65 -7.36 -6.43 0.94
CA PHE A 65 -6.66 -5.13 0.94
C PHE A 65 -7.54 -3.93 0.54
N TRP A 66 -8.73 -4.17 -0.01
CA TRP A 66 -9.71 -3.14 -0.39
C TRP A 66 -10.69 -2.80 0.74
N GLN A 67 -10.67 -3.54 1.85
CA GLN A 67 -11.40 -3.20 3.07
C GLN A 67 -10.41 -2.60 4.08
N GLY A 68 -10.33 -1.27 4.08
CA GLY A 68 -9.61 -0.47 5.06
C GLY A 68 -10.58 0.28 5.96
#